data_AF-A0A5S4V6B5-F1
#
_entry.id   AF-A0A5S4V6B5-F1
#
_cell.length_a   1.000
_cell.length_b   1.000
_cell.length_c   1.000
_cell.angle_alpha   90.00
_cell.angle_beta   90.00
_cell.angle_gamma   90.00
#
_symmetry.space_group_name_H-M   'P 1'
#
loop_
_entity.id
_entity.type
_entity.pdbx_description
1 polymer ?
#
loop_
_entity_poly.entity_id
_entity_poly.type
_entity_poly.pdbx_seq_one_letter_code
_entity_poly.pdbx_strand_id
1 'polypeptide(L)'
;MTIRTTTPNLLDNVPIPVQVKLAAAWTSFMFLYIYVDLFNFYKPGVVDGILNGLVWRFDISSTLLTIFLVSVSIPALMVALSMTLPAGVNRATNLVVASLLIPYSMFNAAGATWEWAAFYGLSIGLEVLLLAFILRSAWTWPRTPAVPAGPATTDLREDLRQ
;
A
#
# COMPACT_ATOMS: atom_id res chain seq x y z
N MET A 1 2.04 -19.85 45.65
CA MET A 1 2.21 -19.75 44.18
C MET A 1 0.81 -19.56 43.59
N THR A 2 0.42 -18.33 43.28
CA THR A 2 -0.93 -18.00 42.78
C THR A 2 -0.90 -17.92 41.26
N ILE A 3 -1.60 -18.83 40.59
CA ILE A 3 -1.78 -18.81 39.14
C ILE A 3 -2.81 -17.71 38.86
N ARG A 4 -2.36 -16.56 38.32
CA ARG A 4 -3.27 -15.56 37.75
C ARG A 4 -3.78 -16.10 36.41
N THR A 5 -5.03 -16.51 36.37
CA THR A 5 -5.77 -16.69 35.11
C THR A 5 -6.13 -15.30 34.58
N THR A 6 -5.36 -14.82 33.60
CA THR A 6 -5.71 -13.62 32.86
C THR A 6 -6.91 -13.94 31.98
N THR A 7 -8.10 -13.47 32.35
CA THR A 7 -9.29 -13.56 31.49
C THR A 7 -9.01 -12.77 30.21
N PRO A 8 -9.09 -13.39 29.02
CA PRO A 8 -8.88 -12.67 27.76
C PRO A 8 -9.92 -11.55 27.64
N ASN A 9 -9.47 -10.35 27.29
CA ASN A 9 -10.35 -9.20 27.14
C ASN A 9 -11.18 -9.42 25.87
N LEU A 10 -12.49 -9.22 25.94
CA LEU A 10 -13.41 -9.48 24.83
C LEU A 10 -13.15 -8.57 23.61
N LEU A 11 -12.33 -7.53 23.79
CA LEU A 11 -11.85 -6.62 22.75
C LEU A 11 -10.39 -6.90 22.31
N ASP A 12 -9.78 -8.01 22.71
CA ASP A 12 -8.45 -8.40 22.25
C ASP A 12 -8.49 -8.73 20.75
N ASN A 13 -7.94 -7.85 19.93
CA ASN A 13 -7.77 -8.10 18.50
C ASN A 13 -6.69 -9.15 18.28
N VAL A 14 -7.01 -10.16 17.46
CA VAL A 14 -6.03 -11.15 16.99
C VAL A 14 -4.85 -10.42 16.33
N PRO A 15 -3.59 -10.83 16.59
CA PRO A 15 -2.43 -10.22 15.95
C PRO A 15 -2.56 -10.25 14.41
N ILE A 16 -2.70 -9.07 13.79
CA ILE A 16 -2.82 -8.95 12.33
C ILE A 16 -1.40 -8.96 11.70
N PRO A 17 -1.11 -9.86 10.73
CA PRO A 17 0.15 -9.86 10.00
C PRO A 17 0.42 -8.53 9.29
N VAL A 18 1.69 -8.12 9.22
CA VAL A 18 2.09 -6.85 8.56
C VAL A 18 1.68 -6.83 7.09
N GLN A 19 1.75 -7.98 6.41
CA GLN A 19 1.29 -8.18 5.04
C GLN A 19 -0.15 -7.71 4.84
N VAL A 20 -1.05 -8.09 5.74
CA VAL A 20 -2.47 -7.73 5.68
C VAL A 20 -2.65 -6.23 5.87
N LYS A 21 -1.90 -5.61 6.79
CA LYS A 21 -1.93 -4.15 6.99
C LYS A 21 -1.46 -3.40 5.73
N LEU A 22 -0.39 -3.88 5.09
CA LEU A 22 0.13 -3.31 3.86
C LEU A 22 -0.86 -3.46 2.71
N ALA A 23 -1.41 -4.66 2.50
CA ALA A 23 -2.41 -4.92 1.46
C ALA A 23 -3.67 -4.08 1.66
N ALA A 24 -4.16 -3.95 2.90
CA ALA A 24 -5.28 -3.09 3.24
C ALA A 24 -4.97 -1.62 2.95
N ALA A 25 -3.78 -1.13 3.31
CA ALA A 25 -3.38 0.25 3.04
C ALA A 25 -3.26 0.54 1.54
N TRP A 26 -2.67 -0.36 0.74
CA TRP A 26 -2.63 -0.22 -0.72
C TRP A 26 -4.03 -0.27 -1.35
N THR A 27 -4.91 -1.11 -0.82
CA THR A 27 -6.31 -1.18 -1.28
C THR A 27 -7.04 0.13 -0.98
N SER A 28 -6.89 0.68 0.23
CA SER A 28 -7.43 1.99 0.60
C SER A 28 -6.86 3.10 -0.29
N PHE A 29 -5.55 3.07 -0.56
CA PHE A 29 -4.89 4.02 -1.46
C PHE A 29 -5.48 3.95 -2.86
N MET A 30 -5.65 2.74 -3.41
CA MET A 30 -6.27 2.53 -4.73
C MET A 30 -7.71 3.03 -4.79
N PHE A 31 -8.53 2.77 -3.77
CA PHE A 31 -9.89 3.29 -3.73
C PHE A 31 -9.92 4.81 -3.69
N LEU A 32 -9.07 5.43 -2.86
CA LEU A 32 -8.97 6.89 -2.81
C LEU A 32 -8.57 7.45 -4.18
N TYR A 33 -7.56 6.86 -4.82
CA TYR A 33 -7.08 7.27 -6.15
C TYR A 33 -8.19 7.21 -7.20
N ILE A 34 -8.94 6.11 -7.24
CA ILE A 34 -10.08 5.94 -8.16
C ILE A 34 -11.15 7.01 -7.93
N TYR A 35 -11.49 7.31 -6.67
CA TYR A 35 -12.50 8.33 -6.38
C TYR A 35 -12.00 9.75 -6.68
N VAL A 36 -10.72 10.04 -6.44
CA VAL A 36 -10.10 11.32 -6.81
C VAL A 36 -10.16 11.53 -8.32
N ASP A 37 -9.78 10.53 -9.10
CA ASP A 37 -9.85 10.56 -10.57
C ASP A 37 -11.30 10.70 -11.06
N LEU A 38 -12.23 9.96 -10.45
CA LEU A 38 -13.66 10.07 -10.76
C LEU A 38 -14.19 11.48 -10.49
N PHE A 39 -13.87 12.06 -9.33
CA PHE A 39 -14.30 13.41 -8.99
C PHE A 39 -13.66 14.48 -9.87
N ASN A 40 -12.44 14.24 -10.37
CA ASN A 40 -11.77 15.15 -11.28
C ASN A 40 -12.54 15.34 -12.60
N PHE A 41 -13.31 14.34 -13.06
CA PHE A 41 -14.20 14.51 -14.23
C PHE A 41 -15.33 15.52 -14.00
N TYR A 42 -15.77 15.74 -12.76
CA TYR A 42 -16.83 16.70 -12.47
C TYR A 42 -16.31 18.15 -12.41
N LYS A 43 -14.99 18.36 -12.48
CA LYS A 43 -14.44 19.72 -12.53
C LYS A 43 -14.76 20.37 -13.88
N PRO A 44 -15.20 21.64 -13.90
CA PRO A 44 -15.52 22.35 -15.12
C PRO A 44 -14.38 22.29 -16.15
N GLY A 45 -14.73 22.03 -17.42
CA GLY A 45 -13.82 21.96 -18.55
C GLY A 45 -13.03 20.66 -18.71
N VAL A 46 -13.03 19.74 -17.72
CA VAL A 46 -12.31 18.46 -17.84
C VAL A 46 -12.97 17.54 -18.87
N VAL A 47 -14.28 17.31 -18.76
CA VAL A 47 -15.02 16.47 -19.71
C VAL A 47 -15.01 17.07 -21.12
N ASP A 48 -15.17 18.39 -21.24
CA ASP A 48 -15.07 19.07 -22.54
C ASP A 48 -13.69 18.89 -23.16
N GLY A 49 -12.61 18.95 -22.37
CA GLY A 49 -11.26 18.64 -22.82
C GLY A 49 -11.14 17.21 -23.36
N ILE A 50 -11.68 16.23 -22.64
CA ILE A 50 -11.68 14.81 -23.05
C ILE A 50 -12.44 14.63 -24.37
N LEU A 51 -13.60 15.27 -24.53
CA LEU A 51 -14.38 15.23 -25.78
C LEU A 51 -13.62 15.85 -26.97
N ASN A 52 -12.72 16.80 -26.69
CA ASN A 52 -11.82 17.38 -27.69
C ASN A 52 -10.51 16.60 -27.87
N GLY A 53 -10.39 15.41 -27.29
CA GLY A 53 -9.20 14.55 -27.46
C GLY A 53 -8.04 14.91 -26.53
N LEU A 54 -8.27 15.68 -25.46
CA LEU A 54 -7.23 16.12 -24.52
C LEU A 54 -7.45 15.56 -23.11
N VAL A 55 -6.37 15.20 -22.43
CA VAL A 55 -6.35 14.98 -20.99
C VAL A 55 -5.40 16.00 -20.35
N TRP A 56 -5.95 16.90 -19.53
CA TRP A 56 -5.26 18.08 -19.04
C TRP A 56 -4.69 18.98 -20.17
N ARG A 57 -3.44 18.77 -20.59
CA ARG A 57 -2.76 19.52 -21.66
C ARG A 57 -2.17 18.63 -22.76
N PHE A 58 -2.44 17.33 -22.70
CA PHE A 58 -1.84 16.33 -23.59
C PHE A 58 -2.87 15.71 -24.50
N ASP A 59 -2.47 15.41 -25.73
CA ASP A 59 -3.28 14.64 -26.67
C ASP A 59 -3.49 13.22 -26.17
N ILE A 60 -4.74 12.77 -26.20
CA ILE A 60 -5.09 11.39 -25.92
C ILE A 60 -4.45 10.51 -26.99
N SER A 61 -3.56 9.65 -26.55
CA SER A 61 -2.84 8.70 -27.40
C SER A 61 -2.73 7.36 -26.70
N SER A 62 -2.56 6.29 -27.49
CA SER A 62 -2.33 4.96 -26.93
C SER A 62 -1.14 4.97 -25.97
N THR A 63 -0.05 5.67 -26.29
CA THR A 63 1.13 5.78 -25.44
C THR A 63 0.82 6.44 -24.11
N LEU A 64 0.10 7.56 -24.10
CA LEU A 64 -0.25 8.27 -22.87
C LEU A 64 -1.15 7.42 -21.96
N LEU A 65 -2.16 6.77 -22.54
CA LEU A 65 -3.05 5.88 -21.79
C LEU A 65 -2.31 4.65 -21.24
N THR A 66 -1.34 4.11 -21.99
CA THR A 66 -0.48 3.04 -21.49
C THR A 66 0.37 3.50 -20.31
N ILE A 67 0.93 4.73 -20.35
CA ILE A 67 1.69 5.29 -19.23
C ILE A 67 0.80 5.40 -17.98
N PHE A 68 -0.42 5.92 -18.13
CA PHE A 68 -1.37 6.00 -17.02
C PHE A 68 -1.73 4.62 -16.46
N LEU A 69 -2.00 3.65 -17.33
CA LEU A 69 -2.28 2.27 -16.93
C LEU A 69 -1.11 1.66 -16.14
N VAL A 70 0.12 1.80 -16.63
CA VAL A 70 1.31 1.31 -15.92
C VAL A 70 1.44 1.99 -14.56
N SER A 71 1.22 3.31 -14.49
CA SER A 71 1.29 4.08 -13.24
C SER A 71 0.33 3.53 -12.18
N VAL A 72 -0.96 3.40 -12.50
CA VAL A 72 -1.97 2.91 -11.55
C VAL A 72 -1.87 1.41 -11.27
N SER A 73 -1.24 0.64 -12.17
CA SER A 73 -0.98 -0.77 -11.96
C SER A 73 0.03 -1.02 -10.85
N ILE A 74 0.97 -0.10 -10.59
CA ILE A 74 1.97 -0.25 -9.52
C ILE A 74 1.30 -0.42 -8.15
N PRO A 75 0.51 0.55 -7.63
CA PRO A 75 -0.18 0.38 -6.35
C PRO A 75 -1.22 -0.74 -6.37
N ALA A 76 -1.87 -1.02 -7.51
CA ALA A 76 -2.78 -2.16 -7.62
C ALA A 76 -2.07 -3.51 -7.42
N LEU A 77 -0.91 -3.70 -8.05
CA LEU A 77 -0.09 -4.91 -7.87
C LEU A 77 0.46 -5.00 -6.45
N MET A 78 0.78 -3.87 -5.81
CA MET A 78 1.25 -3.86 -4.42
C MET A 78 0.25 -4.49 -3.44
N VAL A 79 -1.05 -4.48 -3.74
CA VAL A 79 -2.06 -5.20 -2.96
C VAL A 79 -1.73 -6.70 -2.91
N ALA A 80 -1.54 -7.33 -4.08
CA ALA A 80 -1.25 -8.76 -4.18
C ALA A 80 0.20 -9.08 -3.75
N LEU A 81 1.17 -8.25 -4.14
CA LEU A 81 2.58 -8.45 -3.81
C LEU A 81 2.83 -8.36 -2.30
N SER A 82 2.09 -7.50 -1.59
CA SER A 82 2.18 -7.42 -0.12
C SER A 82 1.79 -8.72 0.58
N MET A 83 0.99 -9.58 -0.06
CA MET A 83 0.55 -10.86 0.50
C MET A 83 1.39 -12.05 0.04
N THR A 84 2.09 -11.93 -1.09
CA THR A 84 2.73 -13.07 -1.77
C THR A 84 4.25 -13.03 -1.73
N LEU A 85 4.86 -11.84 -1.63
CA LEU A 85 6.33 -11.72 -1.62
C LEU A 85 6.94 -12.19 -0.27
N PRO A 86 8.13 -12.83 -0.32
CA PRO A 86 8.90 -13.12 0.89
C PRO A 86 9.19 -11.85 1.69
N ALA A 87 9.18 -11.94 3.03
CA ALA A 87 9.21 -10.78 3.93
C ALA A 87 10.32 -9.75 3.62
N GLY A 88 11.53 -10.20 3.30
CA GLY A 88 12.66 -9.31 2.96
C GLY A 88 12.43 -8.50 1.69
N VAL A 89 12.01 -9.16 0.60
CA VAL A 89 11.72 -8.51 -0.68
C VAL A 89 10.49 -7.61 -0.54
N ASN A 90 9.45 -8.12 0.09
CA ASN A 90 8.19 -7.41 0.32
C ASN A 90 8.41 -6.07 1.05
N ARG A 91 9.23 -6.09 2.11
CA ARG A 91 9.63 -4.89 2.85
C ARG A 91 10.35 -3.89 1.95
N ALA A 92 11.36 -4.33 1.20
CA ALA A 92 12.12 -3.45 0.31
C ALA A 92 11.22 -2.83 -0.76
N THR A 93 10.39 -3.64 -1.43
CA THR A 93 9.45 -3.19 -2.46
C THR A 93 8.48 -2.16 -1.90
N ASN A 94 7.86 -2.41 -0.73
CA ASN A 94 6.96 -1.44 -0.09
C ASN A 94 7.63 -0.11 0.22
N LEU A 95 8.86 -0.13 0.75
CA LEU A 95 9.60 1.10 1.05
C LEU A 95 9.91 1.91 -0.21
N VAL A 96 10.37 1.25 -1.28
CA VAL A 96 10.70 1.91 -2.54
C VAL A 96 9.45 2.49 -3.20
N VAL A 97 8.42 1.66 -3.39
CA VAL A 97 7.20 2.08 -4.09
C VAL A 97 6.47 3.19 -3.33
N ALA A 98 6.32 3.06 -2.00
CA ALA A 98 5.66 4.12 -1.23
C ALA A 98 6.45 5.44 -1.25
N SER A 99 7.78 5.39 -1.24
CA SER A 99 8.62 6.59 -1.34
C SER A 99 8.51 7.28 -2.70
N LEU A 100 8.43 6.50 -3.79
CA LEU A 100 8.27 7.04 -5.14
C LEU A 100 6.87 7.62 -5.38
N LEU A 101 5.84 7.06 -4.74
CA LEU A 101 4.47 7.55 -4.90
C LEU A 101 4.18 8.84 -4.13
N ILE A 102 4.96 9.21 -3.11
CA ILE A 102 4.78 10.50 -2.41
C ILE A 102 4.95 11.71 -3.35
N PRO A 103 6.08 11.90 -4.05
CA PRO A 103 6.22 13.02 -4.98
C PRO A 103 5.25 12.92 -6.17
N TYR A 104 4.87 11.71 -6.57
CA TYR A 104 3.86 11.49 -7.60
C TYR A 104 2.47 12.00 -7.15
N SER A 105 2.01 11.65 -5.95
CA SER A 105 0.78 12.20 -5.35
C SER A 105 0.82 13.72 -5.24
N MET A 106 1.97 14.30 -4.85
CA MET A 106 2.12 15.76 -4.79
C MET A 106 1.97 16.44 -6.16
N PHE A 107 2.37 15.76 -7.24
CA PHE A 107 2.23 16.29 -8.60
C PHE A 107 0.76 16.46 -9.02
N ASN A 108 -0.20 15.76 -8.39
CA ASN A 108 -1.62 15.91 -8.72
C ASN A 108 -2.17 17.33 -8.46
N ALA A 109 -1.53 18.12 -7.60
CA ALA A 109 -1.87 19.53 -7.41
C ALA A 109 -1.25 20.48 -8.45
N ALA A 110 -0.50 19.97 -9.43
CA ALA A 110 0.16 20.81 -10.43
C ALA A 110 -0.87 21.58 -11.28
N GLY A 111 -0.81 22.91 -11.19
CA GLY A 111 -1.76 23.78 -11.87
C GLY A 111 -3.14 23.86 -11.19
N ALA A 112 -3.26 23.40 -9.95
CA ALA A 112 -4.47 23.60 -9.15
C ALA A 112 -4.71 25.08 -8.86
N THR A 113 -5.98 25.50 -8.90
CA THR A 113 -6.41 26.84 -8.50
C THR A 113 -6.79 26.85 -7.02
N TRP A 114 -6.87 28.06 -6.43
CA TRP A 114 -7.31 28.22 -5.03
C TRP A 114 -8.71 27.65 -4.79
N GLU A 115 -9.60 27.73 -5.77
CA GLU A 115 -10.95 27.15 -5.73
C GLU A 115 -10.93 25.64 -5.38
N TRP A 116 -9.96 24.89 -5.91
CA TRP A 116 -9.83 23.45 -5.69
C TRP A 116 -8.81 23.07 -4.61
N ALA A 117 -8.26 24.05 -3.88
CA ALA A 117 -7.21 23.80 -2.89
C ALA A 117 -7.63 22.83 -1.78
N ALA A 118 -8.89 22.92 -1.31
CA ALA A 118 -9.41 22.00 -0.29
C ALA A 118 -9.50 20.55 -0.81
N PHE A 119 -9.94 20.37 -2.06
CA PHE A 119 -10.02 19.06 -2.71
C PHE A 119 -8.64 18.41 -2.85
N TYR A 120 -7.66 19.15 -3.37
CA TYR A 120 -6.29 18.65 -3.53
C TYR A 120 -5.57 18.48 -2.18
N GLY A 121 -5.76 19.40 -1.24
CA GLY A 121 -5.17 19.30 0.10
C GLY A 121 -5.66 18.07 0.85
N LEU A 122 -6.97 17.77 0.80
CA LEU A 122 -7.53 16.59 1.45
C LEU A 122 -7.11 15.29 0.75
N SER A 123 -7.22 15.22 -0.58
CA SER A 123 -6.85 14.02 -1.35
C SER A 123 -5.37 13.68 -1.18
N ILE A 124 -4.47 14.62 -1.47
CA ILE A 124 -3.01 14.43 -1.33
C ILE A 124 -2.65 14.18 0.14
N GLY A 125 -3.29 14.87 1.08
CA GLY A 125 -3.10 14.63 2.51
C GLY A 125 -3.40 13.19 2.90
N LEU A 126 -4.55 12.65 2.51
CA LEU A 126 -4.94 11.27 2.81
C LEU A 126 -4.06 10.25 2.08
N GLU A 127 -3.71 10.50 0.82
CA GLU A 127 -2.76 9.67 0.05
C GLU A 127 -1.40 9.58 0.74
N VAL A 128 -0.81 10.71 1.09
CA VAL A 128 0.49 10.78 1.77
C VAL A 128 0.43 10.16 3.16
N LEU A 129 -0.68 10.31 3.89
CA LEU A 129 -0.87 9.64 5.19
C LEU A 129 -0.89 8.12 5.05
N LEU A 130 -1.56 7.57 4.03
CA LEU A 130 -1.55 6.14 3.75
C LEU A 130 -0.15 5.65 3.34
N LEU A 131 0.55 6.40 2.50
CA LEU A 131 1.93 6.08 2.10
C LEU A 131 2.89 6.14 3.30
N ALA A 132 2.75 7.13 4.19
CA ALA A 132 3.52 7.21 5.43
C ALA A 132 3.22 6.04 6.37
N PHE A 133 1.95 5.60 6.44
CA PHE A 133 1.56 4.40 7.18
C PHE A 133 2.20 3.13 6.60
N ILE A 134 2.24 2.98 5.28
CA ILE A 134 2.92 1.89 4.58
C ILE A 134 4.41 1.89 4.90
N LEU A 135 5.07 3.06 4.77
CA LEU A 135 6.50 3.23 5.10
C LEU A 135 6.79 2.82 6.54
N ARG A 136 6.00 3.31 7.50
CA ARG A 136 6.16 2.97 8.91
C ARG A 136 5.98 1.48 9.16
N SER A 137 4.92 0.89 8.61
CA SER A 137 4.59 -0.53 8.79
C SER A 137 5.69 -1.44 8.22
N ALA A 138 6.17 -1.15 7.01
CA ALA A 138 7.27 -1.86 6.39
C ALA A 138 8.59 -1.65 7.15
N TRP A 139 8.87 -0.42 7.60
CA TRP A 139 10.10 -0.10 8.31
C TRP A 139 10.24 -0.89 9.62
N THR A 140 9.16 -0.94 10.40
CA THR A 140 9.11 -1.62 11.71
C THR A 140 8.95 -3.13 11.64
N TRP A 141 8.81 -3.71 10.44
CA TRP A 141 8.66 -5.16 10.28
C TRP A 141 9.91 -5.90 10.82
N PRO A 142 9.76 -6.78 11.83
CA PRO A 142 10.87 -7.53 12.42
C PRO A 142 11.69 -8.33 11.39
N ARG A 143 13.01 -8.27 11.53
CA ARG A 143 13.97 -9.07 10.76
C ARG A 143 14.21 -10.39 11.49
N THR A 144 13.29 -11.34 11.39
CA THR A 144 13.62 -12.70 11.80
C THR A 144 14.11 -13.44 10.56
N PRO A 145 15.40 -13.82 10.47
CA PRO A 145 15.82 -14.82 9.49
C PRO A 145 14.95 -16.06 9.75
N ALA A 146 14.46 -16.71 8.69
CA ALA A 146 13.91 -18.05 8.87
C ALA A 146 14.99 -18.87 9.59
N VAL A 147 14.77 -19.21 10.86
CA VAL A 147 15.66 -20.09 11.60
C VAL A 147 15.71 -21.36 10.75
N PRO A 148 16.87 -21.76 10.21
CA PRO A 148 16.98 -23.04 9.52
C PRO A 148 16.45 -24.07 10.50
N ALA A 149 15.43 -24.83 10.12
CA ALA A 149 14.96 -25.93 10.93
C ALA A 149 16.18 -26.81 11.23
N GLY A 150 16.72 -26.70 12.44
CA GLY A 150 17.80 -27.56 12.90
C GLY A 150 17.34 -29.00 12.74
N PRO A 151 18.24 -29.92 12.33
CA PRO A 151 17.86 -31.31 12.09
C PRO A 151 17.12 -31.84 13.31
N ALA A 152 15.89 -32.30 13.09
CA ALA A 152 15.06 -32.90 14.13
C ALA A 152 15.89 -33.99 14.82
N THR A 153 16.09 -33.82 16.12
CA THR A 153 16.78 -34.76 17.01
C THR A 153 16.30 -36.18 16.74
N THR A 154 17.15 -36.94 16.07
CA THR A 154 16.94 -38.38 15.80
C THR A 154 17.42 -39.23 16.99
N ASP A 155 17.98 -38.61 18.04
CA ASP A 155 18.60 -39.30 19.18
C ASP A 155 17.62 -39.90 20.21
N LEU A 156 16.32 -39.63 20.14
CA LEU A 156 15.37 -40.13 21.16
C LEU A 156 14.95 -41.61 20.98
N ARG A 157 15.53 -42.34 20.02
CA ARG A 157 15.22 -43.76 19.77
C ARG A 157 16.29 -44.74 20.22
N GLU A 158 17.50 -44.30 20.60
CA GLU A 158 18.55 -45.22 21.09
C GLU A 158 18.49 -45.45 22.61
N ASP A 159 18.05 -44.47 23.40
CA ASP A 159 17.97 -44.58 24.87
C ASP A 159 16.83 -45.47 25.40
N LEU A 160 15.94 -45.96 24.53
CA LEU A 160 14.85 -46.88 24.92
C LEU A 160 15.18 -48.36 24.64
N ARG A 161 16.43 -48.68 24.29
CA ARG A 161 16.89 -50.06 24.01
C ARG A 161 18.08 -50.52 24.84
N GLN A 162 18.38 -49.87 25.96
CA GLN A 162 19.30 -50.38 26.99
C GLN A 162 18.53 -50.62 28.29
#